data_AF-A0A6J4VBN2-F1
#
_entry.id   AF-A0A6J4VBN2-F1
#
_cell.length_a   1.000
_cell.length_b   1.000
_cell.length_c   1.000
_cell.angle_alpha   90.00
_cell.angle_beta   90.00
_cell.angle_gamma   90.00
#
_symmetry.space_group_name_H-M   'P 1'
#
loop_
_entity.id
_entity.type
_entity.pdbx_description
1 polymer ?
#
loop_
_entity_poly.entity_id
_entity_poly.type
_entity_poly.pdbx_seq_one_letter_code
_entity_poly.pdbx_strand_id
1 'polypeptide(L)'
;MIAYAWRAPGCWWMQQWGRQDPDIFKIAEAFAVSPRAADALIAACRQWAAANGARQAELAVPGTGVLAMTAALQYTVIAVQHARDAQFMGRSTGVHDLMTVMLPELERRWRAARTGWTGTVELRTGEDAVSMVLGDEDVAIAPPGGADGSGHHLVIESSPGNVARLVLGSFDPAELLARSGTSPDAIAVMAVLFPKRHPHIYPADRF
;
A
#
# COMPACT_ATOMS: atom_id res chain seq x y z
N MET A 1 -25.21 7.95 -4.27
CA MET A 1 -24.00 8.80 -4.24
C MET A 1 -23.40 8.63 -2.86
N ILE A 2 -22.22 8.02 -2.72
CA ILE A 2 -21.61 7.72 -1.40
C ILE A 2 -20.28 8.45 -1.31
N ALA A 3 -20.21 9.37 -0.36
CA ALA A 3 -18.99 10.07 0.01
C ALA A 3 -19.09 10.52 1.48
N TYR A 4 -17.95 10.65 2.15
CA TYR A 4 -17.88 11.27 3.47
C TYR A 4 -16.53 11.96 3.66
N ALA A 5 -16.51 12.92 4.58
CA ALA A 5 -15.29 13.53 5.11
C ALA A 5 -15.39 13.58 6.62
N TRP A 6 -14.28 13.32 7.30
CA TRP A 6 -14.19 13.38 8.74
C TRP A 6 -12.93 14.12 9.17
N ARG A 7 -13.11 15.12 10.04
CA ARG A 7 -12.01 15.97 10.55
C ARG A 7 -11.17 15.29 11.63
N ALA A 8 -11.74 14.35 12.38
CA ALA A 8 -11.11 13.64 13.49
C ALA A 8 -10.24 14.54 14.43
N PRO A 9 -10.75 15.67 14.96
CA PRO A 9 -9.95 16.63 15.74
C PRO A 9 -9.40 16.07 17.07
N GLY A 10 -9.97 14.96 17.55
CA GLY A 10 -9.49 14.25 18.74
C GLY A 10 -8.26 13.37 18.49
N CYS A 11 -7.89 13.09 17.24
CA CYS A 11 -6.73 12.25 16.93
C CYS A 11 -5.44 13.02 17.15
N TRP A 12 -4.48 12.42 17.85
CA TRP A 12 -3.18 13.03 18.17
C TRP A 12 -2.48 13.61 16.94
N TRP A 13 -2.43 12.85 15.83
CA TRP A 13 -1.74 13.29 14.62
C TRP A 13 -2.42 14.50 13.97
N MET A 14 -3.76 14.59 14.02
CA MET A 14 -4.51 15.76 13.53
C MET A 14 -4.25 16.98 14.39
N GLN A 15 -4.08 16.81 15.70
CA GLN A 15 -3.70 17.90 16.60
C GLN A 15 -2.30 18.40 16.30
N GLN A 16 -1.35 17.51 16.02
CA GLN A 16 0.02 17.88 15.64
C GLN A 16 0.04 18.57 14.27
N TRP A 17 -0.63 17.99 13.27
CA TRP A 17 -0.72 18.58 11.93
C TRP A 17 -1.40 19.96 11.99
N GLY A 18 -2.47 20.10 12.75
CA GLY A 18 -3.16 21.39 12.97
C GLY A 18 -2.28 22.46 13.61
N ARG A 19 -1.31 22.09 14.45
CA ARG A 19 -0.34 23.05 15.05
C ARG A 19 0.70 23.54 14.05
N GLN A 20 1.06 22.73 13.05
CA GLN A 20 2.09 23.08 12.07
C GLN A 20 1.61 24.17 11.10
N ASP A 21 0.35 24.09 10.65
CA ASP A 21 -0.28 25.13 9.84
C ASP A 21 -1.69 25.40 10.36
N PRO A 22 -1.86 26.39 11.26
CA PRO A 22 -3.15 26.69 11.88
C PRO A 22 -4.16 27.32 10.91
N ASP A 23 -3.69 27.91 9.81
CA ASP A 23 -4.53 28.61 8.83
C ASP A 23 -5.18 27.69 7.78
N ILE A 24 -4.89 26.38 7.85
CA ILE A 24 -5.35 25.38 6.89
C ILE A 24 -6.47 24.54 7.51
N PHE A 25 -7.57 24.38 6.78
CA PHE A 25 -8.65 23.49 7.19
C PHE A 25 -8.32 22.03 6.87
N LYS A 26 -7.86 21.30 7.89
CA LYS A 26 -7.40 19.92 7.73
C LYS A 26 -8.52 18.91 7.95
N ILE A 27 -8.62 17.95 7.04
CA ILE A 27 -9.58 16.84 7.08
C ILE A 27 -8.79 15.54 7.12
N ALA A 28 -9.03 14.76 8.18
CA ALA A 28 -8.28 13.55 8.50
C ALA A 28 -8.55 12.42 7.51
N GLU A 29 -9.78 12.32 7.04
CA GLU A 29 -10.22 11.25 6.17
C GLU A 29 -11.28 11.77 5.21
N ALA A 30 -11.18 11.35 3.95
CA ALA A 30 -12.16 11.63 2.94
C ALA A 30 -12.24 10.47 1.95
N PHE A 31 -13.46 10.09 1.61
CA PHE A 31 -13.73 8.95 0.75
C PHE A 31 -14.87 9.24 -0.21
N ALA A 32 -14.74 8.76 -1.44
CA ALA A 32 -15.78 8.83 -2.45
C ALA A 32 -15.71 7.61 -3.36
N VAL A 33 -16.87 7.00 -3.64
CA VAL A 33 -16.96 5.78 -4.48
C VAL A 33 -16.90 6.06 -5.98
N SER A 34 -17.06 7.31 -6.41
CA SER A 34 -17.17 7.68 -7.83
C SER A 34 -16.71 9.12 -8.06
N PRO A 35 -16.30 9.50 -9.29
CA PRO A 35 -15.88 10.86 -9.61
C PRO A 35 -16.93 11.91 -9.24
N ARG A 36 -18.20 11.67 -9.58
CA ARG A 36 -19.29 12.60 -9.23
C ARG A 36 -19.47 12.78 -7.71
N ALA A 37 -19.26 11.72 -6.93
CA ALA A 37 -19.30 11.80 -5.47
C ALA A 37 -18.06 12.55 -4.92
N ALA A 38 -16.91 12.38 -5.55
CA ALA A 38 -15.68 13.12 -5.25
C ALA A 38 -15.85 14.62 -5.55
N ASP A 39 -16.45 15.00 -6.68
CA ASP A 39 -16.75 16.40 -7.01
C ASP A 39 -17.60 17.07 -5.91
N ALA A 40 -18.69 16.41 -5.52
CA ALA A 40 -19.57 16.89 -4.47
C ALA A 40 -18.85 17.01 -3.12
N LEU A 41 -18.01 16.03 -2.78
CA LEU A 41 -17.23 16.04 -1.54
C LEU A 41 -16.21 17.17 -1.51
N ILE A 42 -15.45 17.36 -2.60
CA ILE A 42 -14.44 18.43 -2.72
C ILE A 42 -15.12 19.80 -2.60
N ALA A 43 -16.27 19.99 -3.27
CA ALA A 43 -17.05 21.21 -3.15
C ALA A 43 -17.51 21.46 -1.70
N ALA A 44 -18.02 20.43 -1.02
CA ALA A 44 -18.42 20.52 0.39
C ALA A 44 -17.23 20.85 1.31
N CYS A 45 -16.06 20.25 1.07
CA CYS A 45 -14.85 20.53 1.85
C CYS A 45 -14.38 21.98 1.70
N ARG A 46 -14.46 22.56 0.49
CA ARG A 46 -14.16 23.98 0.25
C ARG A 46 -15.12 24.90 0.99
N GLN A 47 -16.42 24.59 0.93
CA GLN A 47 -17.45 25.36 1.67
C GLN A 47 -17.22 25.26 3.18
N TRP A 48 -16.86 24.07 3.67
CA TRP A 48 -16.56 23.86 5.08
C TRP A 48 -15.33 24.65 5.54
N ALA A 49 -14.27 24.66 4.75
CA ALA A 49 -13.07 25.46 5.00
C ALA A 49 -13.39 26.96 5.04
N ALA A 50 -14.14 27.47 4.06
CA ALA A 50 -14.54 28.88 4.00
C ALA A 50 -15.41 29.28 5.20
N ALA A 51 -16.34 28.42 5.63
CA ALA A 51 -17.16 28.65 6.82
C ALA A 51 -16.33 28.70 8.13
N ASN A 52 -15.13 28.13 8.12
CA ASN A 52 -14.17 28.17 9.24
C ASN A 52 -13.08 29.25 9.04
N GLY A 53 -13.25 30.16 8.06
CA GLY A 53 -12.30 31.25 7.78
C GLY A 53 -10.99 30.81 7.14
N ALA A 54 -10.86 29.54 6.73
CA ALA A 54 -9.67 29.03 6.07
C ALA A 54 -9.70 29.31 4.57
N ARG A 55 -8.53 29.63 4.00
CA ARG A 55 -8.36 29.87 2.56
C ARG A 55 -8.31 28.58 1.74
N GLN A 56 -7.92 27.49 2.37
CA GLN A 56 -7.76 26.19 1.71
C GLN A 56 -8.12 25.04 2.65
N ALA A 57 -8.48 23.91 2.05
CA ALA A 57 -8.70 22.63 2.72
C ALA A 57 -7.61 21.65 2.32
N GLU A 58 -7.10 20.89 3.28
CA GLU A 58 -6.18 19.78 3.02
C GLU A 58 -6.85 18.45 3.38
N LEU A 59 -6.74 17.50 2.47
CA LEU A 59 -7.32 16.16 2.56
C LEU A 59 -6.20 15.13 2.67
N ALA A 60 -6.15 14.37 3.76
CA ALA A 60 -5.21 13.25 3.88
C ALA A 60 -5.75 12.01 3.15
N VAL A 61 -5.49 11.91 1.85
CA VAL A 61 -5.99 10.81 1.00
C VAL A 61 -4.89 10.15 0.15
N PRO A 62 -5.10 8.89 -0.30
CA PRO A 62 -4.17 8.24 -1.21
C PRO A 62 -4.06 8.99 -2.54
N GLY A 63 -2.84 9.18 -3.04
CA GLY A 63 -2.58 9.92 -4.28
C GLY A 63 -3.10 9.30 -5.57
N THR A 64 -3.59 8.06 -5.53
CA THR A 64 -4.11 7.30 -6.70
C THR A 64 -5.61 6.99 -6.61
N GLY A 65 -6.29 7.46 -5.56
CA GLY A 65 -7.73 7.24 -5.39
C GLY A 65 -8.58 8.14 -6.29
N VAL A 66 -9.86 7.78 -6.43
CA VAL A 66 -10.86 8.58 -7.17
C VAL A 66 -10.86 10.04 -6.72
N LEU A 67 -10.71 10.30 -5.42
CA LEU A 67 -10.67 11.66 -4.87
C LEU A 67 -9.44 12.44 -5.36
N ALA A 68 -8.24 11.83 -5.33
CA ALA A 68 -7.02 12.48 -5.80
C ALA A 68 -7.06 12.76 -7.30
N MET A 69 -7.53 11.80 -8.11
CA MET A 69 -7.69 11.98 -9.55
C MET A 69 -8.71 13.07 -9.89
N THR A 70 -9.83 13.12 -9.16
CA THR A 70 -10.84 14.16 -9.35
C THR A 70 -10.31 15.53 -8.91
N ALA A 71 -9.60 15.61 -7.78
CA ALA A 71 -8.99 16.84 -7.30
C ALA A 71 -7.94 17.40 -8.28
N ALA A 72 -7.15 16.54 -8.93
CA ALA A 72 -6.18 16.92 -9.94
C ALA A 72 -6.80 17.71 -11.11
N LEU A 73 -8.06 17.42 -11.46
CA LEU A 73 -8.80 18.11 -12.53
C LEU A 73 -9.36 19.47 -12.11
N GLN A 74 -9.26 19.83 -10.83
CA GLN A 74 -9.86 21.05 -10.26
C GLN A 74 -8.82 22.04 -9.72
N TYR A 75 -7.65 22.15 -10.39
CA TYR A 75 -6.55 23.05 -9.99
C TYR A 75 -6.08 22.86 -8.53
N THR A 76 -6.14 21.62 -8.03
CA THR A 76 -5.68 21.28 -6.68
C THR A 76 -4.21 20.88 -6.72
N VAL A 77 -3.46 21.25 -5.68
CA VAL A 77 -2.09 20.77 -5.48
C VAL A 77 -2.14 19.39 -4.81
N ILE A 78 -1.48 18.39 -5.41
CA ILE A 78 -1.25 17.10 -4.78
C ILE A 78 0.18 17.10 -4.22
N ALA A 79 0.30 17.10 -2.90
CA ALA A 79 1.58 17.02 -2.21
C ALA A 79 1.79 15.59 -1.67
N VAL A 80 3.00 15.04 -1.89
CA VAL A 80 3.47 13.82 -1.24
C VAL A 80 4.51 14.24 -0.21
N GLN A 81 4.27 13.92 1.06
CA GLN A 81 5.18 14.24 2.15
C GLN A 81 5.76 12.95 2.73
N HIS A 82 7.08 12.91 2.83
CA HIS A 82 7.82 11.86 3.53
C HIS A 82 8.41 12.47 4.80
N ALA A 83 7.99 11.97 5.96
CA ALA A 83 8.52 12.38 7.25
C ALA A 83 9.27 11.21 7.89
N ARG A 84 10.29 11.54 8.70
CA ARG A 84 10.92 10.56 9.58
C ARG A 84 10.10 10.45 10.85
N ASP A 85 8.99 9.74 10.78
CA ASP A 85 8.14 9.41 11.92
C ASP A 85 7.97 7.88 12.04
N ALA A 86 7.57 7.42 13.22
CA ALA A 86 7.40 5.99 13.47
C ALA A 86 6.20 5.40 12.72
N GLN A 87 5.16 6.22 12.48
CA GLN A 87 3.91 5.89 11.78
C GLN A 87 3.41 4.43 12.04
N PHE A 88 2.63 3.86 11.11
CA PHE A 88 2.24 2.46 11.20
C PHE A 88 3.47 1.55 11.08
N MET A 89 3.74 0.77 12.13
CA MET A 89 4.80 -0.24 12.12
C MET A 89 4.19 -1.63 11.99
N GLY A 90 4.34 -2.23 10.80
CA GLY A 90 4.04 -3.63 10.58
C GLY A 90 5.31 -4.49 10.69
N ARG A 91 5.21 -5.63 11.36
CA ARG A 91 6.24 -6.67 11.35
C ARG A 91 5.58 -8.01 11.06
N SER A 92 6.13 -8.76 10.10
CA SER A 92 5.78 -10.17 9.95
C SER A 92 6.34 -10.97 11.13
N THR A 93 5.51 -11.76 11.80
CA THR A 93 5.92 -12.68 12.87
C THR A 93 6.17 -14.10 12.38
N GLY A 94 5.78 -14.42 11.14
CA GLY A 94 6.02 -15.69 10.48
C GLY A 94 5.69 -15.57 8.99
N VAL A 95 6.69 -15.76 8.12
CA VAL A 95 6.53 -15.54 6.67
C VAL A 95 5.67 -16.63 6.04
N HIS A 96 5.78 -17.88 6.50
CA HIS A 96 4.97 -18.99 6.04
C HIS A 96 3.47 -18.77 6.28
N ASP A 97 3.10 -18.47 7.53
CA ASP A 97 1.70 -18.26 7.90
C ASP A 97 1.10 -17.04 7.20
N LEU A 98 1.89 -15.97 7.08
CA LEU A 98 1.49 -14.78 6.34
C LEU A 98 1.21 -15.10 4.86
N MET A 99 2.10 -15.84 4.18
CA MET A 99 1.87 -16.22 2.78
C MET A 99 0.69 -17.19 2.63
N THR A 100 0.49 -18.09 3.59
CA THR A 100 -0.66 -19.00 3.62
C THR A 100 -1.98 -18.24 3.70
N VAL A 101 -2.07 -17.24 4.58
CA VAL A 101 -3.26 -16.37 4.67
C VAL A 101 -3.45 -15.52 3.42
N MET A 102 -2.36 -15.06 2.81
CA MET A 102 -2.37 -14.26 1.59
C MET A 102 -2.68 -15.06 0.32
N LEU A 103 -2.66 -16.40 0.38
CA LEU A 103 -2.74 -17.27 -0.79
C LEU A 103 -3.88 -16.92 -1.77
N PRO A 104 -5.14 -16.70 -1.35
CA PRO A 104 -6.21 -16.38 -2.28
C PRO A 104 -5.95 -15.10 -3.09
N GLU A 105 -5.31 -14.12 -2.46
CA GLU A 105 -4.96 -12.85 -3.10
C GLU A 105 -3.73 -12.99 -4.00
N LEU A 106 -2.74 -13.83 -3.63
CA LEU A 106 -1.58 -14.14 -4.46
C LEU A 106 -2.00 -14.88 -5.74
N GLU A 107 -2.83 -15.91 -5.62
CA GLU A 107 -3.40 -16.64 -6.76
C GLU A 107 -4.15 -15.70 -7.71
N ARG A 108 -5.01 -14.83 -7.16
CA ARG A 108 -5.77 -13.86 -7.94
C ARG A 108 -4.86 -12.93 -8.74
N ARG A 109 -3.79 -12.41 -8.11
CA ARG A 109 -2.82 -11.52 -8.78
C ARG A 109 -2.05 -12.26 -9.86
N TRP A 110 -1.56 -13.45 -9.53
CA TRP A 110 -0.76 -14.27 -10.43
C TRP A 110 -1.53 -14.63 -11.71
N ARG A 111 -2.74 -15.17 -11.55
CA ARG A 111 -3.64 -15.51 -12.66
C ARG A 111 -4.01 -14.30 -13.51
N ALA A 112 -4.21 -13.13 -12.89
CA ALA A 112 -4.53 -11.91 -13.62
C ALA A 112 -3.36 -11.38 -14.47
N ALA A 113 -2.12 -11.65 -14.05
CA ALA A 113 -0.92 -11.15 -14.72
C ALA A 113 -0.56 -11.94 -16.00
N ARG A 114 -0.95 -13.21 -16.11
CA ARG A 114 -0.73 -14.07 -17.29
C ARG A 114 0.71 -14.02 -17.81
N THR A 115 1.67 -14.15 -16.88
CA THR A 115 3.10 -13.92 -17.15
C THR A 115 3.72 -15.03 -18.02
N GLY A 116 3.13 -16.24 -18.01
CA GLY A 116 3.71 -17.44 -18.61
C GLY A 116 5.00 -17.90 -17.93
N TRP A 117 5.35 -17.31 -16.79
CA TRP A 117 6.49 -17.72 -15.99
C TRP A 117 6.07 -18.87 -15.07
N THR A 118 6.93 -19.85 -14.84
CA THR A 118 6.69 -20.93 -13.88
C THR A 118 7.96 -21.22 -13.10
N GLY A 119 7.82 -21.51 -11.81
CA GLY A 119 8.97 -21.79 -10.96
C GLY A 119 8.67 -21.63 -9.48
N THR A 120 9.73 -21.68 -8.68
CA THR A 120 9.66 -21.51 -7.22
C THR A 120 10.33 -20.21 -6.81
N VAL A 121 9.63 -19.42 -6.00
CA VAL A 121 10.21 -18.27 -5.29
C VAL A 121 10.32 -18.61 -3.82
N GLU A 122 11.54 -18.64 -3.30
CA GLU A 122 11.81 -18.79 -1.88
C GLU A 122 12.05 -17.42 -1.25
N LEU A 123 11.18 -17.03 -0.32
CA LEU A 123 11.31 -15.80 0.44
C LEU A 123 11.85 -16.13 1.83
N ARG A 124 13.02 -15.58 2.15
CA ARG A 124 13.75 -15.79 3.41
C ARG A 124 13.77 -14.53 4.24
N THR A 125 13.52 -14.68 5.54
CA THR A 125 13.57 -13.63 6.55
C THR A 125 14.37 -14.11 7.77
N GLY A 126 15.69 -14.00 7.70
CA GLY A 126 16.57 -14.50 8.76
C GLY A 126 16.56 -16.02 8.81
N GLU A 127 16.04 -16.59 9.89
CA GLU A 127 15.93 -18.05 10.07
C GLU A 127 14.60 -18.63 9.55
N ASP A 128 13.64 -17.76 9.20
CA ASP A 128 12.33 -18.17 8.69
C ASP A 128 12.29 -18.06 7.15
N ALA A 129 11.57 -18.98 6.50
CA ALA A 129 11.53 -19.06 5.05
C ALA A 129 10.23 -19.72 4.55
N VAL A 130 9.80 -19.33 3.35
CA VAL A 130 8.66 -19.94 2.67
C VAL A 130 8.92 -20.06 1.17
N SER A 131 8.48 -21.17 0.59
CA SER A 131 8.52 -21.39 -0.85
C SER A 131 7.13 -21.16 -1.44
N MET A 132 7.05 -20.35 -2.49
CA MET A 132 5.87 -20.16 -3.33
C MET A 132 6.14 -20.86 -4.66
N VAL A 133 5.39 -21.92 -4.95
CA VAL A 133 5.44 -22.61 -6.24
C VAL A 133 4.41 -21.93 -7.15
N LEU A 134 4.87 -21.37 -8.26
CA LEU A 134 4.06 -20.64 -9.23
C LEU A 134 3.95 -21.49 -10.49
N GLY A 135 2.75 -21.97 -10.79
CA GLY A 135 2.41 -22.60 -12.06
C GLY A 135 1.83 -21.58 -13.04
N ASP A 136 1.17 -22.04 -14.10
CA ASP A 136 0.63 -21.15 -15.14
C ASP A 136 -0.54 -20.29 -14.61
N GLU A 137 -1.36 -20.83 -13.72
CA GLU A 137 -2.58 -20.17 -13.21
C GLU A 137 -2.80 -20.30 -11.69
N ASP A 138 -1.86 -20.94 -11.00
CA ASP A 138 -1.94 -21.30 -9.59
C ASP A 138 -0.67 -20.91 -8.83
N VAL A 139 -0.85 -20.76 -7.52
CA VAL A 139 0.19 -20.50 -6.54
C VAL A 139 0.00 -21.52 -5.44
N ALA A 140 1.07 -22.18 -5.00
CA ALA A 140 1.05 -23.06 -3.83
C ALA A 140 2.09 -22.62 -2.81
N ILE A 141 1.75 -22.73 -1.53
CA ILE A 141 2.67 -22.47 -0.43
C ILE A 141 3.26 -23.80 0.03
N ALA A 142 4.59 -23.87 0.06
CA ALA A 142 5.34 -25.04 0.47
C ALA A 142 6.36 -24.69 1.56
N PRO A 143 6.75 -25.69 2.39
CA PRO A 143 7.90 -25.54 3.28
C PRO A 143 9.17 -25.15 2.50
N PRO A 144 10.11 -24.45 3.15
CA PRO A 144 11.37 -24.07 2.52
C PRO A 144 12.13 -25.30 2.02
N GLY A 145 12.76 -25.17 0.85
CA GLY A 145 13.46 -26.29 0.18
C GLY A 145 12.53 -27.28 -0.52
N GLY A 146 11.21 -27.08 -0.51
CA GLY A 146 10.21 -27.88 -1.23
C GLY A 146 10.15 -27.62 -2.74
N ALA A 147 11.30 -27.46 -3.40
CA ALA A 147 11.36 -27.26 -4.84
C ALA A 147 11.09 -28.58 -5.57
N ASP A 148 9.88 -28.77 -6.08
CA ASP A 148 9.56 -29.87 -7.00
C ASP A 148 10.19 -29.59 -8.39
N GLY A 149 11.48 -29.90 -8.50
CA GLY A 149 12.17 -30.53 -9.62
C GLY A 149 12.15 -29.94 -11.04
N SER A 150 11.26 -29.03 -11.44
CA SER A 150 11.20 -28.56 -12.82
C SER A 150 10.70 -27.12 -12.92
N GLY A 151 11.62 -26.15 -12.88
CA GLY A 151 11.32 -24.73 -13.08
C GLY A 151 12.46 -23.81 -12.66
N HIS A 152 12.27 -22.51 -12.86
CA HIS A 152 13.18 -21.50 -12.31
C HIS A 152 13.13 -21.51 -10.78
N HIS A 153 14.26 -21.33 -10.12
CA HIS A 153 14.32 -21.20 -8.66
C HIS A 153 14.94 -19.85 -8.29
N LEU A 154 14.17 -19.02 -7.60
CA LEU A 154 14.55 -17.67 -7.21
C LEU A 154 14.55 -17.55 -5.69
N VAL A 155 15.68 -17.15 -5.12
CA VAL A 155 15.82 -16.93 -3.67
C VAL A 155 15.86 -15.43 -3.39
N ILE A 156 15.06 -15.00 -2.42
CA ILE A 156 14.91 -13.60 -2.04
C ILE A 156 15.15 -13.47 -0.54
N GLU A 157 16.26 -12.85 -0.18
CA GLU A 157 16.58 -12.49 1.20
C GLU A 157 15.98 -11.11 1.53
N SER A 158 15.15 -11.04 2.57
CA SER A 158 14.50 -9.80 2.97
C SER A 158 14.34 -9.71 4.49
N SER A 159 14.25 -8.49 5.02
CA SER A 159 13.91 -8.31 6.43
C SER A 159 12.40 -8.52 6.67
N PRO A 160 11.97 -8.92 7.87
CA PRO A 160 10.53 -8.99 8.20
C PRO A 160 9.78 -7.68 7.97
N GLY A 161 10.46 -6.53 8.15
CA GLY A 161 9.89 -5.21 7.87
C GLY A 161 9.72 -4.94 6.37
N ASN A 162 10.64 -5.41 5.52
CA ASN A 162 10.49 -5.32 4.06
C ASN A 162 9.37 -6.24 3.56
N VAL A 163 9.21 -7.43 4.13
CA VAL A 163 8.06 -8.30 3.81
C VAL A 163 6.74 -7.61 4.15
N ALA A 164 6.63 -7.00 5.33
CA ALA A 164 5.44 -6.22 5.68
C ALA A 164 5.17 -5.07 4.69
N ARG A 165 6.22 -4.36 4.26
CA ARG A 165 6.12 -3.29 3.24
C ARG A 165 5.61 -3.80 1.89
N LEU A 166 6.07 -4.98 1.45
CA LEU A 166 5.60 -5.63 0.21
C LEU A 166 4.14 -6.05 0.32
N VAL A 167 3.76 -6.72 1.41
CA VAL A 167 2.40 -7.22 1.61
C VAL A 167 1.38 -6.09 1.65
N LEU A 168 1.70 -4.98 2.33
CA LEU A 168 0.86 -3.79 2.34
C LEU A 168 0.86 -3.07 0.98
N GLY A 169 1.89 -3.27 0.17
CA GLY A 169 2.08 -2.60 -1.11
C GLY A 169 2.52 -1.15 -0.97
N SER A 170 2.97 -0.71 0.20
CA SER A 170 3.31 0.70 0.47
C SER A 170 4.54 1.21 -0.31
N PHE A 171 5.37 0.30 -0.82
CA PHE A 171 6.60 0.61 -1.54
C PHE A 171 6.66 -0.15 -2.86
N ASP A 172 7.42 0.39 -3.81
CA ASP A 172 7.73 -0.32 -5.06
C ASP A 172 8.65 -1.51 -4.77
N PRO A 173 8.29 -2.75 -5.18
CA PRO A 173 9.16 -3.91 -5.02
C PRO A 173 10.54 -3.72 -5.67
N ALA A 174 10.63 -3.03 -6.80
CA ALA A 174 11.89 -2.76 -7.46
C ALA A 174 12.80 -1.87 -6.59
N GLU A 175 12.27 -0.79 -6.02
CA GLU A 175 13.04 0.09 -5.14
C GLU A 175 13.42 -0.58 -3.82
N LEU A 176 12.53 -1.41 -3.29
CA LEU A 176 12.72 -2.07 -2.00
C LEU A 176 13.75 -3.21 -2.08
N LEU A 177 13.70 -4.01 -3.15
CA LEU A 177 14.54 -5.21 -3.32
C LEU A 177 15.86 -4.94 -4.04
N ALA A 178 15.96 -3.88 -4.86
CA ALA A 178 17.22 -3.54 -5.54
C ALA A 178 18.39 -3.32 -4.57
N ARG A 179 18.10 -2.88 -3.34
CA ARG A 179 19.11 -2.64 -2.30
C ARG A 179 19.68 -3.91 -1.68
N SER A 180 19.02 -5.06 -1.89
CA SER A 180 19.41 -6.37 -1.34
C SER A 180 20.18 -7.25 -2.33
N GLY A 181 20.48 -6.75 -3.54
CA GLY A 181 21.12 -7.56 -4.59
C GLY A 181 20.22 -8.63 -5.20
N THR A 182 18.89 -8.51 -5.02
CA THR A 182 17.90 -9.42 -5.62
C THR A 182 17.95 -9.36 -7.15
N SER A 183 17.84 -10.51 -7.82
CA SER A 183 17.91 -10.58 -9.28
C SER A 183 16.74 -9.83 -9.95
N PRO A 184 16.92 -9.30 -11.17
CA PRO A 184 15.84 -8.65 -11.92
C PRO A 184 14.61 -9.54 -12.12
N ASP A 185 14.81 -10.83 -12.38
CA ASP A 185 13.72 -11.80 -12.54
C ASP A 185 12.91 -11.96 -11.25
N ALA A 186 13.59 -12.04 -10.10
CA ALA A 186 12.94 -12.10 -8.80
C ALA A 186 12.19 -10.80 -8.49
N ILE A 187 12.76 -9.64 -8.84
CA ILE A 187 12.05 -8.36 -8.70
C ILE A 187 10.78 -8.34 -9.56
N ALA A 188 10.84 -8.81 -10.81
CA ALA A 188 9.70 -8.85 -11.70
C ALA A 188 8.58 -9.76 -11.17
N VAL A 189 8.92 -10.97 -10.69
CA VAL A 189 7.95 -11.88 -10.08
C VAL A 189 7.34 -11.28 -8.80
N MET A 190 8.16 -10.66 -7.95
CA MET A 190 7.67 -9.99 -6.74
C MET A 190 6.80 -8.77 -7.04
N ALA A 191 7.05 -8.06 -8.15
CA ALA A 191 6.19 -6.96 -8.59
C ALA A 191 4.78 -7.43 -9.00
N VAL A 192 4.65 -8.66 -9.48
CA VAL A 192 3.36 -9.29 -9.77
C VAL A 192 2.65 -9.74 -8.49
N LEU A 193 3.39 -10.44 -7.61
CA LEU A 193 2.82 -10.99 -6.37
C LEU A 193 2.48 -9.88 -5.35
N PHE A 194 3.30 -8.83 -5.29
CA PHE A 194 3.22 -7.74 -4.30
C PHE A 194 3.31 -6.37 -4.97
N PRO A 195 2.40 -6.03 -5.89
CA PRO A 195 2.47 -4.77 -6.62
C PRO A 195 2.40 -3.59 -5.66
N LYS A 196 3.07 -2.49 -6.02
CA LYS A 196 2.86 -1.21 -5.34
C LYS A 196 1.38 -0.87 -5.39
N ARG A 197 0.84 -0.59 -4.22
CA ARG A 197 -0.51 -0.12 -4.00
C ARG A 197 -0.41 1.17 -3.19
N HIS A 198 -1.52 1.87 -3.06
CA HIS A 198 -1.62 2.93 -2.07
C HIS A 198 -2.62 2.45 -1.03
N PRO A 199 -2.23 1.51 -0.15
CA PRO A 199 -3.12 1.04 0.90
C PRO A 199 -3.59 2.26 1.68
N HIS A 200 -4.90 2.46 1.75
CA HIS A 200 -5.43 3.41 2.69
C HIS A 200 -5.35 2.75 4.06
N ILE A 201 -4.24 2.99 4.76
CA ILE A 201 -4.16 2.72 6.20
C ILE A 201 -4.86 3.90 6.86
N TYR A 202 -5.97 3.60 7.54
CA TYR A 202 -6.72 4.59 8.29
C TYR A 202 -5.72 5.36 9.19
N PRO A 203 -5.70 6.70 9.15
CA PRO A 203 -4.66 7.45 9.87
C PRO A 203 -4.64 7.23 11.38
N ALA A 204 -5.73 6.79 12.02
CA ALA A 204 -5.67 6.39 13.43
C ALA A 204 -5.21 4.94 13.64
N ASP A 205 -5.27 4.08 12.62
CA ASP A 205 -4.59 2.77 12.62
C ASP A 205 -3.07 2.92 12.40
N ARG A 206 -2.55 4.15 12.27
CA ARG A 206 -1.11 4.43 12.28
C ARG A 206 -0.50 4.39 13.70
N PHE A 207 -1.29 4.08 14.72
CA PHE A 207 -0.89 4.05 16.13
C PHE A 207 -1.48 2.84 16.86
#